data_AF-A0A6A5A0Z5-F1
#
_entry.id   AF-A0A6A5A0Z5-F1
#
_cell.length_a   1.000
_cell.length_b   1.000
_cell.length_c   1.000
_cell.angle_alpha   90.00
_cell.angle_beta   90.00
_cell.angle_gamma   90.00
#
_symmetry.space_group_name_H-M   'P 1'
#
loop_
_entity.id
_entity.type
_entity.pdbx_description
1 polymer ?
#
loop_
_entity_poly.entity_id
_entity_poly.type
_entity_poly.pdbx_seq_one_letter_code
_entity_poly.pdbx_strand_id
1 'polypeptide(L)'
;VHLTVAIVDYLTPYKRSKKGVCSAWLQTLEPGAVVFMWIKTGLFRLSPAIHAQNVLLIGPGTGIAVMRAIVQERHAHRGQTAVGGDTHVYFGCRHETKDFLYGAEWKQLESNRAITSLHVAFSRDQEDKIYVQAKLAQQKAAVFAVLSQVYPVSMMIFERVARWLEGGYCFVAGSAKRMPSDVYSTIRDIVASEGRVSIKEADVFMKSLVRQKRYMVESWS
;
A
#
# COMPACT_ATOMS: atom_id res chain seq x y z
N VAL A 1 12.40 -1.16 -16.50
CA VAL A 1 11.67 -0.11 -15.74
C VAL A 1 10.26 -0.06 -16.29
N HIS A 2 9.23 -0.14 -15.43
CA HIS A 2 7.83 0.00 -15.85
C HIS A 2 7.24 1.29 -15.29
N LEU A 3 6.25 1.88 -15.98
CA LEU A 3 5.57 3.09 -15.56
C LEU A 3 4.05 2.86 -15.50
N THR A 4 3.40 3.43 -14.49
CA THR A 4 1.93 3.51 -14.37
C THR A 4 1.57 4.98 -14.27
N VAL A 5 1.06 5.57 -15.36
CA VAL A 5 0.86 7.01 -15.47
C VAL A 5 -0.59 7.31 -15.77
N ALA A 6 -1.21 8.19 -14.97
CA ALA A 6 -2.51 8.75 -15.31
C ALA A 6 -2.33 9.83 -16.37
N ILE A 7 -3.07 9.74 -17.47
CA ILE A 7 -3.09 10.79 -18.49
C ILE A 7 -3.76 12.02 -17.90
N VAL A 8 -3.05 13.15 -17.92
CA VAL A 8 -3.58 14.42 -17.46
C VAL A 8 -4.21 15.10 -18.66
N ASP A 9 -5.53 15.13 -18.69
CA ASP A 9 -6.32 15.87 -19.67
C ASP A 9 -7.53 16.47 -18.96
N TYR A 10 -7.70 17.78 -19.04
CA TYR A 10 -8.77 18.50 -18.35
C TYR A 10 -9.18 19.76 -19.11
N LEU A 11 -10.41 20.20 -18.83
CA LEU A 11 -10.96 21.45 -19.33
C LEU A 11 -10.77 22.55 -18.27
N THR A 12 -10.20 23.69 -18.65
CA THR A 12 -10.13 24.85 -17.76
C THR A 12 -11.50 25.49 -17.54
N PRO A 13 -11.68 26.32 -16.50
CA PRO A 13 -12.91 27.11 -16.33
C PRO A 13 -13.28 27.97 -17.56
N TYR A 14 -12.30 28.31 -18.39
CA TYR A 14 -12.48 29.06 -19.63
C TYR A 14 -12.70 28.16 -20.87
N LYS A 15 -13.10 26.90 -20.67
CA LYS A 15 -13.39 25.92 -21.72
C LYS A 15 -12.19 25.63 -22.65
N ARG A 16 -10.96 25.73 -22.15
CA ARG A 16 -9.75 25.37 -22.91
C ARG A 16 -9.28 23.99 -22.50
N SER A 17 -9.03 23.10 -23.46
CA SER A 17 -8.41 21.79 -23.17
C SER A 17 -6.95 22.00 -22.78
N LYS A 18 -6.52 21.33 -21.71
CA LYS A 18 -5.13 21.32 -21.26
C LYS A 18 -4.70 19.88 -21.01
N LYS A 19 -3.52 19.54 -21.52
CA LYS A 19 -2.89 18.24 -21.34
C LYS A 19 -1.59 18.38 -20.56
N GLY A 20 -1.27 17.38 -19.74
CA GLY A 20 0.02 17.30 -19.07
C GLY A 20 1.13 17.02 -20.07
N VAL A 21 2.23 17.76 -20.00
CA VAL A 21 3.33 17.66 -20.98
C VAL A 21 3.90 16.25 -21.05
N CYS A 22 4.35 15.72 -19.90
CA CYS A 22 4.97 14.39 -19.85
C CYS A 22 3.97 13.26 -20.14
N SER A 23 2.80 13.27 -19.49
CA SER A 23 1.84 12.17 -19.65
C SER A 23 1.23 12.12 -21.05
N ALA A 24 0.96 13.26 -21.69
CA ALA A 24 0.51 13.28 -23.09
C ALA A 24 1.62 12.87 -24.05
N TRP A 25 2.88 13.27 -23.82
CA TRP A 25 4.01 12.81 -24.63
C TRP A 25 4.23 11.31 -24.51
N LEU A 26 4.19 10.75 -23.30
CA LEU A 26 4.27 9.30 -23.09
C LEU A 26 3.17 8.54 -23.83
N GLN A 27 1.97 9.13 -23.93
CA GLN A 27 0.84 8.54 -24.66
C GLN A 27 1.08 8.44 -26.18
N THR A 28 1.96 9.27 -26.74
CA THR A 28 2.28 9.25 -28.19
C THR A 28 3.44 8.31 -28.55
N LEU A 29 4.05 7.65 -27.56
CA LEU A 29 5.20 6.79 -27.81
C LEU A 29 4.77 5.40 -28.30
N GLU A 30 5.48 4.91 -29.31
CA GLU A 30 5.33 3.56 -29.84
C GLU A 30 6.48 2.65 -29.36
N PRO A 31 6.29 1.31 -29.38
CA PRO A 31 7.36 0.37 -29.10
C PRO A 31 8.62 0.65 -29.93
N GLY A 32 9.78 0.70 -29.28
CA GLY A 32 11.06 1.07 -29.90
C GLY A 32 11.46 2.54 -29.72
N ALA A 33 10.58 3.39 -29.20
CA ALA A 33 10.93 4.77 -28.88
C ALA A 33 12.03 4.87 -27.80
N VAL A 34 12.93 5.85 -27.97
CA VAL A 34 13.99 6.15 -27.01
C VAL A 34 13.47 7.14 -25.97
N VAL A 35 13.57 6.78 -24.69
CA VAL A 35 13.17 7.63 -23.56
C VAL A 35 14.40 7.97 -22.73
N PHE A 36 14.74 9.25 -22.66
CA PHE A 36 15.79 9.74 -21.79
C PHE A 36 15.28 9.78 -20.34
N MET A 37 15.93 9.03 -19.45
CA MET A 37 15.59 8.99 -18.03
C MET A 37 16.83 8.79 -17.15
N TRP A 38 16.69 9.14 -15.87
CA TRP A 38 17.59 8.72 -14.81
C TRP A 38 16.77 8.13 -13.66
N ILE A 39 17.40 7.27 -12.87
CA ILE A 39 16.76 6.65 -11.71
C ILE A 39 17.15 7.44 -10.46
N LYS A 40 16.16 8.03 -9.79
CA LYS A 40 16.32 8.55 -8.43
C LYS A 40 15.85 7.49 -7.46
N THR A 41 16.70 7.12 -6.49
CA THR A 41 16.26 6.11 -5.52
C THR A 41 15.26 6.68 -4.53
N GLY A 42 14.15 5.97 -4.34
CA GLY A 42 13.10 6.27 -3.36
C GLY A 42 13.38 5.71 -1.96
N LEU A 43 12.36 5.81 -1.12
CA LEU A 43 12.29 5.32 0.26
C LEU A 43 11.98 3.82 0.33
N PHE A 44 11.20 3.30 -0.62
CA PHE A 44 10.76 1.90 -0.62
C PHE A 44 11.88 0.97 -1.08
N ARG A 45 12.80 0.67 -0.17
CA ARG A 45 13.85 -0.35 -0.34
C ARG A 45 13.54 -1.55 0.53
N LEU A 46 13.48 -2.74 -0.06
CA LEU A 46 13.31 -3.99 0.66
C LEU A 46 14.69 -4.54 1.03
N SER A 47 14.94 -4.71 2.32
CA SER A 47 16.09 -5.49 2.80
C SER A 47 15.72 -6.98 2.84
N PRO A 48 16.70 -7.89 2.91
CA PRO A 48 16.42 -9.32 3.14
C PRO A 48 15.51 -9.57 4.36
N ALA A 49 15.63 -8.76 5.40
CA ALA A 49 14.75 -8.83 6.57
C ALA A 49 13.28 -8.46 6.22
N ILE A 50 13.06 -7.44 5.38
CA ILE A 50 11.70 -7.06 4.95
C ILE A 50 11.05 -8.19 4.14
N HIS A 51 11.81 -8.89 3.30
CA HIS A 51 11.32 -10.04 2.53
C HIS A 51 10.74 -11.15 3.42
N ALA A 52 11.37 -11.41 4.58
CA ALA A 52 10.91 -12.40 5.55
C ALA A 52 9.73 -11.93 6.43
N GLN A 53 9.42 -10.64 6.45
CA GLN A 53 8.40 -10.05 7.33
C GLN A 53 7.07 -9.81 6.62
N ASN A 54 5.99 -9.74 7.40
CA ASN A 54 4.65 -9.43 6.87
C ASN A 54 4.60 -7.97 6.39
N VAL A 55 3.87 -7.71 5.30
CA VAL A 55 3.75 -6.36 4.72
C VAL A 55 2.31 -5.97 4.39
N LEU A 56 1.97 -4.71 4.66
CA LEU A 56 0.76 -4.02 4.21
C LEU A 56 1.14 -3.07 3.07
N LEU A 57 0.51 -3.24 1.91
CA LEU A 57 0.76 -2.45 0.70
C LEU A 57 -0.50 -1.66 0.36
N ILE A 58 -0.50 -0.34 0.55
CA ILE A 58 -1.68 0.52 0.42
C ILE A 58 -1.43 1.53 -0.69
N GLY A 59 -2.11 1.38 -1.83
CA GLY A 59 -1.79 2.17 -3.02
C GLY A 59 -2.99 2.48 -3.92
N PRO A 60 -3.91 3.40 -3.55
CA PRO A 60 -5.02 3.76 -4.43
C PRO A 60 -4.57 4.49 -5.70
N GLY A 61 -5.30 4.28 -6.79
CA GLY A 61 -5.01 4.85 -8.11
C GLY A 61 -3.62 4.44 -8.61
N THR A 62 -2.85 5.41 -9.12
CA THR A 62 -1.48 5.16 -9.58
C THR A 62 -0.49 4.81 -8.46
N GLY A 63 -0.88 4.94 -7.19
CA GLY A 63 -0.14 4.42 -6.03
C GLY A 63 0.14 2.92 -6.10
N ILE A 64 -0.70 2.17 -6.82
CA ILE A 64 -0.59 0.72 -6.97
C ILE A 64 0.68 0.29 -7.72
N ALA A 65 1.31 1.19 -8.48
CA ALA A 65 2.46 0.92 -9.32
C ALA A 65 3.65 0.38 -8.51
N VAL A 66 3.98 1.04 -7.41
CA VAL A 66 5.11 0.63 -6.56
C VAL A 66 4.76 -0.60 -5.72
N MET A 67 3.47 -0.76 -5.35
CA MET A 67 3.00 -1.98 -4.67
C MET A 67 3.16 -3.20 -5.58
N ARG A 68 2.84 -3.07 -6.87
CA ARG A 68 3.10 -4.10 -7.89
C ARG A 68 4.58 -4.46 -7.97
N ALA A 69 5.47 -3.47 -7.97
CA ALA A 69 6.91 -3.72 -7.99
C ALA A 69 7.38 -4.46 -6.71
N ILE A 70 6.91 -4.04 -5.53
CA ILE A 70 7.22 -4.69 -4.25
C ILE A 70 6.76 -6.16 -4.26
N VAL A 71 5.55 -6.44 -4.75
CA VAL A 71 5.03 -7.82 -4.84
C VAL A 71 5.86 -8.68 -5.78
N GLN A 72 6.25 -8.14 -6.94
CA GLN A 72 7.09 -8.86 -7.91
C GLN A 72 8.47 -9.18 -7.34
N GLU A 73 9.09 -8.24 -6.64
CA GLU A 73 10.38 -8.45 -5.96
C GLU A 73 10.27 -9.53 -4.88
N ARG A 74 9.25 -9.44 -4.02
CA ARG A 74 9.00 -10.43 -2.96
C ARG A 74 8.72 -11.82 -3.52
N HIS A 75 7.94 -11.92 -4.59
CA HIS A 75 7.64 -13.18 -5.24
C HIS A 75 8.90 -13.83 -5.82
N ALA A 76 9.74 -13.04 -6.51
CA ALA A 76 11.03 -13.51 -7.02
C ALA A 76 11.97 -13.96 -5.90
N HIS A 77 12.04 -13.20 -4.80
CA HIS A 77 12.87 -13.54 -3.64
C HIS A 77 12.41 -14.85 -2.96
N ARG A 78 11.09 -15.03 -2.76
CA ARG A 78 10.53 -16.28 -2.20
C ARG A 78 10.89 -17.51 -3.02
N GLY A 79 10.91 -17.38 -4.36
CA GLY A 79 11.34 -18.45 -5.26
C GLY A 79 12.79 -18.88 -5.06
N GLN A 80 13.64 -18.02 -4.46
CA GLN A 80 15.05 -18.30 -4.20
C GLN A 80 15.30 -18.83 -2.78
N THR A 81 14.58 -18.31 -1.77
CA THR A 81 14.89 -18.58 -0.35
C THR A 81 13.88 -19.47 0.37
N ALA A 82 12.72 -19.77 -0.23
CA ALA A 82 11.57 -20.45 0.39
C ALA A 82 11.03 -19.80 1.70
N VAL A 83 11.54 -18.63 2.08
CA VAL A 83 11.11 -17.84 3.24
C VAL A 83 10.48 -16.55 2.75
N GLY A 84 9.29 -16.22 3.25
CA GLY A 84 8.69 -14.92 3.02
C GLY A 84 7.45 -14.66 3.87
N GLY A 85 7.36 -13.47 4.46
CA GLY A 85 6.22 -13.06 5.27
C GLY A 85 5.02 -12.67 4.41
N ASP A 86 3.83 -12.66 4.98
CA ASP A 86 2.58 -12.37 4.30
C ASP A 86 2.57 -11.02 3.58
N THR A 87 1.79 -10.93 2.51
CA THR A 87 1.68 -9.71 1.69
C THR A 87 0.21 -9.38 1.47
N HIS A 88 -0.26 -8.32 2.12
CA HIS A 88 -1.65 -7.87 2.03
C HIS A 88 -1.72 -6.58 1.22
N VAL A 89 -2.53 -6.57 0.17
CA VAL A 89 -2.65 -5.44 -0.76
C VAL A 89 -4.01 -4.75 -0.57
N TYR A 90 -3.97 -3.44 -0.36
CA TYR A 90 -5.14 -2.57 -0.30
C TYR A 90 -5.11 -1.60 -1.48
N PHE A 91 -6.01 -1.81 -2.42
CA PHE A 91 -6.15 -1.00 -3.62
C PHE A 91 -7.45 -0.20 -3.61
N GLY A 92 -7.46 0.96 -4.25
CA GLY A 92 -8.66 1.77 -4.42
C GLY A 92 -8.73 2.40 -5.80
N CYS A 93 -9.87 2.26 -6.46
CA CYS A 93 -10.17 2.88 -7.76
C CYS A 93 -11.65 3.31 -7.81
N ARG A 94 -12.13 3.80 -8.95
CA ARG A 94 -13.52 4.25 -9.07
C ARG A 94 -14.45 3.07 -9.31
N HIS A 95 -14.13 2.24 -10.29
CA HIS A 95 -14.98 1.16 -10.79
C HIS A 95 -14.18 -0.09 -11.11
N GLU A 96 -14.71 -1.27 -10.80
CA GLU A 96 -14.06 -2.53 -11.16
C GLU A 96 -13.85 -2.66 -12.68
N THR A 97 -14.85 -2.25 -13.46
CA THR A 97 -14.86 -2.46 -14.91
C THR A 97 -14.12 -1.39 -15.72
N LYS A 98 -13.61 -0.32 -15.09
CA LYS A 98 -13.00 0.82 -15.81
C LYS A 98 -11.55 1.08 -15.41
N ASP A 99 -11.27 1.22 -14.12
CA ASP A 99 -9.98 1.68 -13.63
C ASP A 99 -9.38 0.75 -12.55
N PHE A 100 -9.76 -0.54 -12.58
CA PHE A 100 -9.08 -1.58 -11.83
C PHE A 100 -7.73 -1.95 -12.48
N LEU A 101 -6.74 -1.10 -12.24
CA LEU A 101 -5.38 -1.27 -12.72
C LEU A 101 -4.81 -2.65 -12.32
N TYR A 102 -4.39 -3.42 -13.32
CA TYR A 102 -3.81 -4.76 -13.16
C TYR A 102 -4.76 -5.80 -12.54
N GLY A 103 -6.08 -5.62 -12.64
CA GLY A 103 -7.05 -6.49 -11.95
C GLY A 103 -6.88 -7.99 -12.19
N ALA A 104 -6.61 -8.40 -13.43
CA ALA A 104 -6.36 -9.81 -13.76
C ALA A 104 -5.06 -10.33 -13.11
N GLU A 105 -3.99 -9.54 -13.15
CA GLU A 105 -2.71 -9.87 -12.51
C GLU A 105 -2.89 -10.00 -11.00
N TRP A 106 -3.61 -9.08 -10.36
CA TRP A 106 -3.87 -9.14 -8.91
C TRP A 106 -4.65 -10.39 -8.50
N LYS A 107 -5.71 -10.74 -9.24
CA LYS A 107 -6.48 -11.98 -9.00
C LYS A 107 -5.60 -13.23 -9.18
N GLN A 108 -4.69 -13.22 -10.16
CA GLN A 108 -3.75 -14.32 -10.37
C GLN A 108 -2.68 -14.41 -9.27
N LEU A 109 -2.15 -13.28 -8.80
CA LEU A 109 -1.16 -13.23 -7.71
C LEU A 109 -1.76 -13.71 -6.38
N GLU A 110 -3.06 -13.49 -6.17
CA GLU A 110 -3.76 -14.03 -5.00
C GLU A 110 -3.98 -15.54 -5.15
N SER A 111 -4.46 -16.01 -6.31
CA SER A 111 -4.75 -17.42 -6.53
C SER A 111 -3.51 -18.32 -6.46
N ASN A 112 -2.35 -17.82 -6.89
CA ASN A 112 -1.07 -18.53 -6.79
C ASN A 112 -0.30 -18.27 -5.48
N ARG A 113 -0.91 -17.56 -4.53
CA ARG A 113 -0.34 -17.22 -3.20
C ARG A 113 0.94 -16.36 -3.26
N ALA A 114 1.18 -15.64 -4.36
CA ALA A 114 2.21 -14.61 -4.41
C ALA A 114 1.87 -13.44 -3.47
N ILE A 115 0.59 -13.12 -3.32
CA ILE A 115 0.05 -12.28 -2.25
C ILE A 115 -0.89 -13.09 -1.34
N THR A 116 -0.97 -12.69 -0.09
CA THR A 116 -1.81 -13.35 0.93
C THR A 116 -3.26 -12.91 0.83
N SER A 117 -3.50 -11.62 0.57
CA SER A 117 -4.85 -11.12 0.31
C SER A 117 -4.87 -9.84 -0.51
N LEU A 118 -5.95 -9.66 -1.27
CA LEU A 118 -6.28 -8.46 -2.01
C LEU A 118 -7.59 -7.85 -1.50
N HIS A 119 -7.54 -6.58 -1.13
CA HIS A 119 -8.69 -5.81 -0.69
C HIS A 119 -8.87 -4.57 -1.57
N VAL A 120 -9.94 -4.55 -2.37
CA VAL A 120 -10.18 -3.46 -3.33
C VAL A 120 -11.37 -2.60 -2.91
N ALA A 121 -11.17 -1.29 -2.87
CA ALA A 121 -12.20 -0.29 -2.67
C ALA A 121 -12.63 0.32 -4.02
N PHE A 122 -13.81 -0.05 -4.50
CA PHE A 122 -14.44 0.59 -5.65
C PHE A 122 -15.28 1.78 -5.19
N SER A 123 -14.76 2.99 -5.35
CA SER A 123 -15.36 4.18 -4.73
C SER A 123 -16.66 4.68 -5.38
N ARG A 124 -17.05 4.11 -6.53
CA ARG A 124 -18.21 4.57 -7.32
C ARG A 124 -19.10 3.43 -7.85
N ASP A 125 -18.91 2.19 -7.40
CA ASP A 125 -19.76 1.05 -7.78
C ASP A 125 -21.03 0.93 -6.91
N GLN A 126 -21.15 1.79 -5.90
CA GLN A 126 -22.30 1.90 -5.00
C GLN A 126 -22.55 3.37 -4.64
N GLU A 127 -23.69 3.66 -3.99
CA GLU A 127 -24.11 5.01 -3.63
C GLU A 127 -23.12 5.69 -2.66
N ASP A 128 -22.69 4.95 -1.63
CA ASP A 128 -21.71 5.43 -0.66
C ASP A 128 -20.27 5.29 -1.16
N LYS A 129 -19.45 6.32 -0.93
CA LYS A 129 -18.03 6.30 -1.35
C LYS A 129 -17.21 5.40 -0.43
N ILE A 130 -16.78 4.26 -0.95
CA ILE A 130 -15.87 3.34 -0.26
C ILE A 130 -14.42 3.65 -0.68
N TYR A 131 -13.59 4.01 0.30
CA TYR A 131 -12.15 4.24 0.09
C TYR A 131 -11.30 3.17 0.78
N VAL A 132 -9.99 3.19 0.55
CA VAL A 132 -9.05 2.19 1.09
C VAL A 132 -9.08 2.10 2.61
N GLN A 133 -9.30 3.20 3.32
CA GLN A 133 -9.45 3.19 4.78
C GLN A 133 -10.64 2.37 5.27
N ALA A 134 -11.74 2.31 4.51
CA ALA A 134 -12.87 1.47 4.86
C ALA A 134 -12.49 -0.02 4.78
N LYS A 135 -11.66 -0.41 3.78
CA LYS A 135 -11.14 -1.77 3.65
C LYS A 135 -10.13 -2.12 4.76
N LEU A 136 -9.30 -1.16 5.17
CA LEU A 136 -8.43 -1.34 6.34
C LEU A 136 -9.25 -1.56 7.61
N ALA A 137 -10.28 -0.75 7.85
CA ALA A 137 -11.16 -0.89 9.02
C ALA A 137 -11.93 -2.22 9.04
N GLN A 138 -12.40 -2.70 7.88
CA GLN A 138 -13.01 -4.02 7.73
C GLN A 138 -12.05 -5.16 8.09
N GLN A 139 -10.75 -4.95 7.88
CA GLN A 139 -9.69 -5.93 8.13
C GLN A 139 -8.85 -5.59 9.37
N LYS A 140 -9.42 -4.87 10.34
CA LYS A 140 -8.69 -4.32 11.49
C LYS A 140 -7.85 -5.34 12.26
N ALA A 141 -8.36 -6.56 12.48
CA ALA A 141 -7.63 -7.61 13.18
C ALA A 141 -6.39 -8.07 12.40
N ALA A 142 -6.51 -8.25 11.07
CA ALA A 142 -5.39 -8.63 10.21
C ALA A 142 -4.35 -7.50 10.11
N VAL A 143 -4.81 -6.25 9.93
CA VAL A 143 -3.95 -5.06 9.92
C VAL A 143 -3.17 -4.95 11.22
N PHE A 144 -3.85 -5.11 12.36
CA PHE A 144 -3.20 -5.07 13.68
C PHE A 144 -2.20 -6.21 13.86
N ALA A 145 -2.55 -7.44 13.47
CA ALA A 145 -1.68 -8.61 13.58
C ALA A 145 -0.38 -8.42 12.77
N VAL A 146 -0.46 -7.87 11.55
CA VAL A 146 0.73 -7.56 10.75
C VAL A 146 1.62 -6.55 11.47
N LEU A 147 1.07 -5.48 12.02
CA LEU A 147 1.89 -4.41 12.61
C LEU A 147 2.45 -4.75 13.99
N SER A 148 1.77 -5.60 14.76
CA SER A 148 2.09 -5.87 16.17
C SER A 148 2.85 -7.17 16.45
N GLN A 149 2.88 -8.12 15.51
CA GLN A 149 3.39 -9.50 15.73
C GLN A 149 2.88 -10.11 17.06
N VAL A 150 1.73 -10.78 17.01
CA VAL A 150 1.18 -11.48 18.19
C VAL A 150 1.81 -12.87 18.28
N TYR A 151 2.69 -13.09 19.26
CA TYR A 151 3.03 -14.45 19.69
C TYR A 151 1.77 -15.14 20.25
N PRO A 152 1.60 -16.46 20.04
CA PRO A 152 0.44 -17.18 20.52
C PRO A 152 0.24 -17.00 22.03
N VAL A 153 -1.02 -16.78 22.42
CA VAL A 153 -1.50 -16.32 23.73
C VAL A 153 -1.28 -17.35 24.86
N SER A 154 -0.56 -18.45 24.64
CA SER A 154 -0.28 -19.47 25.67
C SER A 154 0.94 -19.18 26.54
N MET A 155 1.66 -18.08 26.30
CA MET A 155 2.82 -17.64 27.09
C MET A 155 2.52 -16.29 27.73
N MET A 156 1.69 -16.24 28.77
CA MET A 156 1.40 -14.98 29.47
C MET A 156 1.28 -15.18 30.98
N ILE A 157 2.39 -14.98 31.70
CA ILE A 157 2.35 -14.45 33.07
C ILE A 157 3.37 -13.30 33.30
N PHE A 158 4.43 -13.13 32.48
CA PHE A 158 5.45 -12.08 32.75
C PHE A 158 5.64 -10.97 31.69
N GLU A 159 4.92 -10.94 30.56
CA GLU A 159 5.22 -10.06 29.42
C GLU A 159 4.18 -8.95 29.15
N ARG A 160 3.92 -8.05 30.11
CA ARG A 160 3.11 -6.85 29.83
C ARG A 160 3.91 -5.72 29.15
N VAL A 161 5.22 -5.88 28.97
CA VAL A 161 6.12 -4.87 28.39
C VAL A 161 6.85 -5.36 27.12
N ALA A 162 6.88 -6.68 26.84
CA ALA A 162 7.61 -7.26 25.69
C ALA A 162 6.81 -7.33 24.37
N ARG A 163 5.54 -6.93 24.34
CA ARG A 163 4.57 -7.14 23.23
C ARG A 163 4.79 -6.31 21.95
N TRP A 164 5.94 -5.68 21.77
CA TRP A 164 6.22 -4.78 20.65
C TRP A 164 7.55 -5.11 19.95
N LEU A 165 7.91 -6.40 19.86
CA LEU A 165 9.05 -6.84 19.06
C LEU A 165 8.64 -7.09 17.59
N GLU A 166 9.57 -6.76 16.68
CA GLU A 166 9.57 -6.77 15.20
C GLU A 166 8.32 -7.23 14.42
N GLY A 167 7.22 -6.48 14.49
CA GLY A 167 6.12 -6.64 13.55
C GLY A 167 6.49 -6.27 12.10
N GLY A 168 5.52 -6.41 11.20
CA GLY A 168 5.65 -6.16 9.77
C GLY A 168 5.85 -4.68 9.37
N TYR A 169 5.81 -4.46 8.05
CA TYR A 169 6.01 -3.16 7.40
C TYR A 169 4.72 -2.68 6.71
N CYS A 170 4.54 -1.36 6.64
CA CYS A 170 3.43 -0.71 5.97
C CYS A 170 3.96 0.31 4.96
N PHE A 171 3.52 0.18 3.72
CA PHE A 171 3.90 1.04 2.60
C PHE A 171 2.64 1.71 2.06
N VAL A 172 2.65 3.05 2.01
CA VAL A 172 1.53 3.86 1.52
C VAL A 172 1.98 4.70 0.34
N ALA A 173 1.31 4.59 -0.80
CA ALA A 173 1.61 5.42 -1.97
C ALA A 173 0.38 5.99 -2.67
N GLY A 174 0.53 7.19 -3.25
CA GLY A 174 -0.52 7.81 -4.08
C GLY A 174 -0.67 9.31 -3.83
N SER A 175 -1.90 9.82 -3.94
CA SER A 175 -2.17 11.26 -3.85
C SER A 175 -1.84 11.84 -2.47
N ALA A 176 -0.99 12.87 -2.41
CA ALA A 176 -0.57 13.59 -1.20
C ALA A 176 -1.66 14.50 -0.58
N LYS A 177 -2.92 14.40 -1.05
CA LYS A 177 -4.05 15.13 -0.49
C LYS A 177 -4.47 14.48 0.84
N ARG A 178 -5.72 14.05 0.98
CA ARG A 178 -6.20 13.46 2.25
C ARG A 178 -5.81 12.00 2.45
N MET A 179 -5.40 11.28 1.39
CA MET A 179 -5.23 9.83 1.46
C MET A 179 -4.19 9.39 2.53
N PRO A 180 -2.97 9.98 2.61
CA PRO A 180 -1.99 9.55 3.61
C PRO A 180 -2.44 9.82 5.04
N SER A 181 -3.08 10.96 5.31
CA SER A 181 -3.59 11.31 6.63
C SER A 181 -4.75 10.41 7.06
N ASP A 182 -5.67 10.11 6.13
CA ASP A 182 -6.82 9.25 6.39
C ASP A 182 -6.39 7.79 6.65
N VAL A 183 -5.37 7.32 5.93
CA VAL A 183 -4.78 5.98 6.17
C VAL A 183 -4.08 5.94 7.53
N TYR A 184 -3.28 6.96 7.87
CA TYR A 184 -2.58 7.02 9.16
C TYR A 184 -3.56 7.03 10.34
N SER A 185 -4.60 7.88 10.29
CA SER A 185 -5.61 7.95 11.35
C SER A 185 -6.35 6.62 11.51
N THR A 186 -6.75 6.00 10.40
CA THR A 186 -7.43 4.70 10.41
C THR A 186 -6.58 3.62 11.05
N ILE A 187 -5.29 3.52 10.70
CA ILE A 187 -4.41 2.52 11.28
C ILE A 187 -4.16 2.80 12.76
N ARG A 188 -4.01 4.06 13.17
CA ARG A 188 -3.91 4.45 14.58
C ARG A 188 -5.16 4.02 15.37
N ASP A 189 -6.35 4.21 14.80
CA ASP A 189 -7.61 3.83 15.44
C ASP A 189 -7.76 2.29 15.51
N ILE A 190 -7.26 1.56 14.50
CA ILE A 190 -7.13 0.09 14.54
C ILE A 190 -6.19 -0.34 15.67
N VAL A 191 -5.01 0.29 15.81
CA VAL A 191 -4.07 -0.01 16.91
C VAL A 191 -4.71 0.25 18.27
N ALA A 192 -5.43 1.36 18.44
CA ALA A 192 -6.10 1.68 19.70
C ALA A 192 -7.16 0.62 20.06
N SER A 193 -8.01 0.26 19.09
CA SER A 193 -9.11 -0.68 19.32
C SER A 193 -8.66 -2.13 19.50
N GLU A 194 -7.84 -2.65 18.60
CA GLU A 194 -7.36 -4.05 18.65
C GLU A 194 -6.27 -4.25 19.72
N GLY A 195 -5.44 -3.23 19.96
CA GLY A 195 -4.45 -3.23 21.02
C GLY A 195 -5.02 -3.01 22.42
N ARG A 196 -6.28 -2.55 22.52
CA ARG A 196 -6.94 -2.13 23.77
C ARG A 196 -6.12 -1.09 24.54
N VAL A 197 -5.58 -0.11 23.81
CA VAL A 197 -4.78 0.99 24.34
C VAL A 197 -5.47 2.32 24.05
N SER A 198 -5.08 3.36 24.79
CA SER A 198 -5.57 4.71 24.51
C SER A 198 -5.11 5.21 23.14
N ILE A 199 -5.84 6.17 22.58
CA ILE A 199 -5.47 6.80 21.30
C ILE A 199 -4.09 7.47 21.35
N LYS A 200 -3.69 7.95 22.53
CA LYS A 200 -2.39 8.57 22.78
C LYS A 200 -1.26 7.54 22.71
N GLU A 201 -1.45 6.36 23.30
CA GLU A 201 -0.50 5.25 23.21
C GLU A 201 -0.40 4.71 21.78
N ALA A 202 -1.53 4.61 21.07
CA ALA A 202 -1.54 4.22 19.65
C ALA A 202 -0.76 5.22 18.77
N ASP A 203 -0.87 6.52 19.03
CA ASP A 203 -0.08 7.53 18.31
C ASP A 203 1.43 7.43 18.60
N VAL A 204 1.81 7.17 19.85
CA VAL A 204 3.21 6.89 20.22
C VAL A 204 3.74 5.67 19.46
N PHE A 205 2.94 4.60 19.37
CA PHE A 205 3.29 3.41 18.61
C PHE A 205 3.46 3.71 17.11
N MET A 206 2.50 4.41 16.49
CA MET A 206 2.59 4.78 15.08
C MET A 206 3.82 5.64 14.78
N LYS A 207 4.14 6.61 15.64
CA LYS A 207 5.38 7.40 15.55
C LYS A 207 6.63 6.53 15.65
N SER A 208 6.60 5.48 16.47
CA SER A 208 7.71 4.52 16.57
C SER A 208 7.90 3.74 15.26
N LEU A 209 6.82 3.32 14.59
CA LEU A 209 6.88 2.64 13.30
C LEU A 209 7.48 3.55 12.21
N VAL A 210 7.10 4.83 12.20
CA VAL A 210 7.69 5.82 11.27
C VAL A 210 9.19 5.96 11.53
N ARG A 211 9.61 6.13 12.78
CA ARG A 211 11.03 6.25 13.16
C ARG A 211 11.84 5.02 12.79
N GLN A 212 11.25 3.83 12.92
CA GLN A 212 11.87 2.54 12.56
C GLN A 212 11.82 2.23 11.06
N LYS A 213 11.24 3.13 10.23
CA LYS A 213 10.97 2.87 8.81
C LYS A 213 10.14 1.60 8.58
N ARG A 214 9.24 1.30 9.51
CA ARG A 214 8.22 0.24 9.39
C ARG A 214 6.88 0.79 8.90
N TYR A 215 6.67 2.10 8.96
CA TYR A 215 5.59 2.79 8.27
C TYR A 215 6.19 3.84 7.35
N MET A 216 6.02 3.68 6.03
CA MET A 216 6.63 4.53 5.02
C MET A 216 5.57 5.05 4.04
N VAL A 217 5.72 6.32 3.65
CA VAL A 217 4.80 6.99 2.75
C VAL A 217 5.56 7.63 1.60
N GLU A 218 5.13 7.36 0.36
CA GLU A 218 5.55 8.09 -0.83
C GLU A 218 4.33 8.67 -1.54
N SER A 219 4.16 9.98 -1.49
CA SER A 219 2.96 10.64 -2.05
C SER A 219 3.28 11.85 -2.92
N TRP A 220 2.42 12.11 -3.89
CA TRP A 220 2.56 13.21 -4.87
C TRP A 220 1.24 13.94 -5.13
N SER A 221 1.31 15.18 -5.63
CA SER A 221 0.15 16.07 -5.88
C SER A 221 -0.09 16.32 -7.36
#